data_AF-A0A356YTV3-F1
#
_entry.id   AF-A0A356YTV3-F1
#
_cell.length_a   1.000
_cell.length_b   1.000
_cell.length_c   1.000
_cell.angle_alpha   90.00
_cell.angle_beta   90.00
_cell.angle_gamma   90.00
#
_symmetry.space_group_name_H-M   'P 1'
#
loop_
_entity.id
_entity.type
_entity.pdbx_description
1 polymer ?
#
loop_
_entity_poly.entity_id
_entity_poly.type
_entity_poly.pdbx_seq_one_letter_code
_entity_poly.pdbx_strand_id
1 'polypeptide(L)'
;MQNLPCDGKIWSISPAHNIRGGLPPMIEFHGTDDEQVPKWTVQFFESDMKKEGNYFELHIYERRKHYLGDGNPKYSRYLDDEILKVADDFLRKYSLLD
;
A
#
# COMPACT_ATOMS: atom_id res chain seq x y z
N MET A 1 0.58 -6.96 36.77
CA MET A 1 -0.40 -7.10 35.66
C MET A 1 0.36 -6.83 34.38
N GLN A 2 0.20 -7.69 33.38
CA GLN A 2 0.96 -7.66 32.13
C GLN A 2 0.54 -6.45 31.28
N ASN A 3 1.52 -5.74 30.71
CA ASN A 3 1.29 -4.67 29.73
C ASN A 3 0.72 -5.28 28.45
N LEU A 4 -0.56 -5.02 28.17
CA LEU A 4 -1.13 -5.26 26.85
C LEU A 4 -0.78 -4.07 25.94
N PRO A 5 -0.41 -4.27 24.66
CA PRO A 5 0.26 -3.23 23.87
C PRO A 5 -0.63 -2.10 23.34
N CYS A 6 -1.95 -2.12 23.62
CA CYS A 6 -2.89 -1.24 22.95
C CYS A 6 -3.92 -0.65 23.94
N ASP A 7 -3.88 0.67 24.11
CA ASP A 7 -4.75 1.47 25.00
C ASP A 7 -6.24 1.50 24.58
N GLY A 8 -6.68 0.59 23.71
CA GLY A 8 -8.07 0.52 23.20
C GLY A 8 -8.48 1.70 22.29
N LYS A 9 -7.56 2.56 21.88
CA LYS A 9 -7.84 3.72 21.02
C LYS A 9 -7.80 3.31 19.54
N ILE A 10 -8.79 3.75 18.76
CA ILE A 10 -8.89 3.48 17.31
C ILE A 10 -7.61 3.85 16.53
N TRP A 11 -6.89 4.89 16.99
CA TRP A 11 -5.64 5.34 16.37
C TRP A 11 -4.52 4.30 16.45
N SER A 12 -4.51 3.44 17.47
CA SER A 12 -3.46 2.42 17.65
C SER A 12 -3.41 1.41 16.51
N ILE A 13 -4.52 1.19 15.79
CA ILE A 13 -4.60 0.28 14.64
C ILE A 13 -4.50 1.00 13.29
N SER A 14 -4.39 2.33 13.26
CA SER A 14 -4.28 3.09 12.01
C SER A 14 -2.82 3.13 11.54
N PRO A 15 -2.50 2.67 10.33
CA PRO A 15 -1.14 2.75 9.79
C PRO A 15 -0.57 4.17 9.80
N ALA A 16 -1.38 5.16 9.42
CA ALA A 16 -0.97 6.56 9.37
C ALA A 16 -0.51 7.11 10.73
N HIS A 17 -1.13 6.68 11.82
CA HIS A 17 -0.76 7.12 13.18
C HIS A 17 0.47 6.40 13.74
N ASN A 18 0.96 5.37 13.04
CA ASN A 18 2.11 4.58 13.44
C ASN A 18 3.34 4.78 12.53
N ILE A 19 3.28 5.75 11.62
CA ILE A 19 4.43 6.15 10.80
C ILE A 19 5.54 6.67 11.72
N ARG A 20 6.76 6.23 11.45
CA ARG A 20 8.00 6.65 12.11
C ARG A 20 9.16 6.45 11.15
N GLY A 21 10.29 7.11 11.37
CA GLY A 21 11.50 6.84 10.58
C GLY A 21 12.02 5.40 10.72
N GLY A 22 12.68 4.91 9.66
CA GLY A 22 13.31 3.58 9.63
C GLY A 22 12.36 2.43 9.32
N LEU A 23 11.17 2.72 8.78
CA LEU A 23 10.27 1.67 8.30
C LEU A 23 10.82 1.01 7.02
N PRO A 24 10.48 -0.27 6.76
CA PRO A 24 10.87 -0.94 5.52
C PRO A 24 10.39 -0.20 4.27
N PRO A 25 11.07 -0.35 3.13
CA PRO A 25 10.59 0.19 1.86
C PRO A 25 9.22 -0.40 1.53
N MET A 26 8.31 0.45 1.05
CA MET A 26 6.96 0.05 0.68
C MET A 26 6.60 0.48 -0.74
N ILE A 27 5.76 -0.33 -1.39
CA ILE A 27 5.13 -0.05 -2.67
C ILE A 27 3.61 -0.19 -2.50
N GLU A 28 2.85 0.70 -3.13
CA GLU A 28 1.39 0.64 -3.16
C GLU A 28 0.89 0.87 -4.59
N PHE A 29 -0.20 0.18 -4.92
CA PHE A 29 -0.90 0.30 -6.19
C PHE A 29 -2.35 0.72 -5.93
N HIS A 30 -2.81 1.79 -6.55
CA HIS A 30 -4.14 2.37 -6.30
C HIS A 30 -4.90 2.67 -7.58
N GLY A 31 -6.20 2.41 -7.57
CA GLY A 31 -7.10 2.77 -8.68
C GLY A 31 -7.72 4.15 -8.48
N THR A 32 -7.88 4.94 -9.55
CA THR A 32 -8.54 6.26 -9.42
C THR A 32 -10.04 6.19 -9.16
N ASP A 33 -10.66 5.07 -9.54
CA ASP A 33 -12.11 4.83 -9.42
C ASP A 33 -12.40 3.90 -8.23
N ASP A 34 -11.50 3.86 -7.24
CA ASP A 34 -11.72 3.18 -5.98
C ASP A 34 -12.75 3.94 -5.13
N GLU A 35 -13.94 3.35 -5.00
CA GLU A 35 -15.05 3.88 -4.21
C GLU A 35 -15.00 3.42 -2.74
N GLN A 36 -14.11 2.49 -2.38
CA GLN A 36 -13.97 1.93 -1.03
C GLN A 36 -12.88 2.64 -0.23
N VAL A 37 -11.74 2.91 -0.88
CA VAL A 37 -10.61 3.61 -0.29
C VAL A 37 -10.29 4.82 -1.16
N PRO A 38 -10.61 6.05 -0.73
CA PRO A 38 -10.37 7.23 -1.56
C PRO A 38 -8.87 7.45 -1.83
N LYS A 39 -8.50 7.70 -3.09
CA LYS A 39 -7.12 7.98 -3.54
C LYS A 39 -6.35 8.97 -2.66
N TRP A 40 -7.00 10.02 -2.16
CA TRP A 40 -6.31 11.03 -1.35
C TRP A 40 -5.72 10.44 -0.06
N THR A 41 -6.28 9.34 0.46
CA THR A 41 -5.81 8.71 1.71
C THR A 41 -4.42 8.10 1.54
N VAL A 42 -4.15 7.43 0.42
CA VAL A 42 -2.81 6.90 0.14
C VAL A 42 -1.82 8.00 -0.23
N GLN A 43 -2.25 9.06 -0.91
CA GLN A 43 -1.39 10.23 -1.18
C GLN A 43 -0.99 10.95 0.12
N PHE A 44 -1.91 11.04 1.08
CA PHE A 44 -1.64 11.53 2.42
C PHE A 44 -0.60 10.65 3.13
N PHE A 45 -0.81 9.32 3.12
CA PHE A 45 0.13 8.37 3.71
C PHE A 45 1.53 8.46 3.08
N GLU A 46 1.62 8.49 1.74
CA GLU A 46 2.87 8.68 1.00
C GLU A 46 3.60 9.95 1.46
N SER A 47 2.88 11.08 1.57
CA SER A 47 3.45 12.34 2.02
C SER A 47 4.09 12.23 3.40
N ASP A 48 3.40 11.60 4.34
CA ASP A 48 3.88 11.46 5.71
C ASP A 48 5.01 10.43 5.83
N MET A 49 4.96 9.33 5.08
CA MET A 49 6.07 8.37 4.97
C MET A 49 7.35 9.06 4.47
N LYS A 50 7.23 9.89 3.43
CA LYS A 50 8.36 10.64 2.85
C LYS A 50 8.91 11.71 3.80
N LYS A 51 8.07 12.41 4.56
CA LYS A 51 8.50 13.39 5.58
C LYS A 51 9.34 12.74 6.68
N GLU A 52 9.00 11.51 7.08
CA GLU A 52 9.74 10.71 8.06
C GLU A 52 10.99 10.02 7.46
N GLY A 53 11.32 10.31 6.19
CA GLY A 53 12.52 9.80 5.52
C GLY A 53 12.43 8.35 5.06
N ASN A 54 11.23 7.75 5.06
CA ASN A 54 11.04 6.38 4.61
C ASN A 54 10.87 6.31 3.09
N TYR A 55 11.20 5.16 2.50
CA TYR A 55 10.89 4.90 1.10
C TYR A 55 9.46 4.42 0.94
N PHE A 56 8.68 5.16 0.15
CA PHE A 56 7.33 4.78 -0.26
C PHE A 56 7.16 5.14 -1.74
N GLU A 57 6.74 4.16 -2.53
CA GLU A 57 6.46 4.31 -3.96
C GLU A 57 4.99 4.02 -4.23
N LEU A 58 4.31 4.95 -4.92
CA LEU A 58 2.87 4.92 -5.18
C LEU A 58 2.61 4.85 -6.69
N HIS A 59 1.94 3.79 -7.14
CA HIS A 59 1.52 3.62 -8.54
C HIS A 59 0.01 3.81 -8.68
N ILE A 60 -0.39 4.87 -9.38
CA ILE A 60 -1.81 5.19 -9.62
C ILE A 60 -2.24 4.68 -11.00
N TYR A 61 -3.34 3.93 -11.05
CA TYR A 61 -3.93 3.40 -12.27
C TYR A 61 -5.26 4.07 -12.59
N GLU A 62 -5.27 4.80 -13.70
CA GLU A 62 -6.46 5.51 -14.18
C GLU A 62 -7.60 4.54 -14.52
N ARG A 63 -8.81 4.91 -14.08
CA ARG A 63 -10.08 4.20 -14.25
C ARG A 63 -10.16 2.82 -13.60
N ARG A 64 -9.15 2.43 -12.81
CA ARG A 64 -9.17 1.15 -12.09
C ARG A 64 -9.92 1.33 -10.77
N LYS A 65 -10.66 0.30 -10.38
CA LYS A 65 -11.42 0.23 -9.12
C LYS A 65 -10.57 -0.39 -7.99
N HIS A 66 -11.18 -0.64 -6.84
CA HIS A 66 -10.55 -1.14 -5.63
C HIS A 66 -9.59 -2.33 -5.81
N TYR A 67 -9.92 -3.28 -6.68
CA TYR A 67 -9.08 -4.47 -6.90
C TYR A 67 -8.10 -4.35 -8.07
N LEU A 68 -7.99 -3.19 -8.70
CA LEU A 68 -7.07 -2.88 -9.81
C LEU A 68 -7.26 -3.65 -11.12
N GLY A 69 -8.30 -4.47 -11.24
CA GLY A 69 -8.64 -5.15 -12.48
C GLY A 69 -10.04 -5.76 -12.46
N ASP A 70 -10.46 -6.22 -13.63
CA ASP A 70 -11.70 -6.96 -13.77
C ASP A 70 -11.47 -8.40 -13.32
N GLY A 71 -12.26 -8.86 -12.35
CA GLY A 71 -12.14 -10.22 -11.84
C GLY A 71 -12.22 -11.23 -12.98
N ASN A 72 -11.16 -12.02 -13.17
CA ASN A 72 -11.16 -13.00 -14.24
C ASN A 72 -12.17 -14.14 -13.91
N PRO A 73 -13.07 -14.50 -14.83
CA PRO A 73 -14.12 -15.48 -14.53
C PRO A 73 -13.61 -16.92 -14.38
N LYS A 74 -12.40 -17.21 -14.91
CA LYS A 74 -11.73 -18.51 -14.81
C LYS A 74 -10.66 -18.54 -13.71
N TYR A 75 -10.03 -17.41 -13.44
CA TYR A 75 -9.02 -17.25 -12.41
C TYR A 75 -9.42 -16.08 -11.52
N SER A 76 -9.40 -16.23 -10.20
CA SER A 76 -9.67 -15.12 -9.26
C SER A 76 -8.52 -14.09 -9.21
N ARG A 77 -7.99 -13.68 -10.37
CA ARG A 77 -6.96 -12.65 -10.48
C ARG A 77 -7.64 -11.31 -10.70
N TYR A 78 -7.36 -10.40 -9.78
CA TYR A 78 -7.76 -9.01 -9.87
C TYR A 78 -6.63 -8.11 -10.37
N LEU A 79 -5.41 -8.63 -10.49
CA LEU A 79 -4.23 -7.89 -10.96
C LEU A 79 -3.81 -8.39 -12.34
N ASP A 80 -3.29 -7.49 -13.16
CA ASP A 80 -2.69 -7.81 -14.45
C ASP A 80 -1.16 -7.95 -14.38
N ASP A 81 -0.57 -8.48 -15.46
CA ASP A 81 0.85 -8.78 -15.54
C ASP A 81 1.75 -7.52 -15.44
N GLU A 82 1.21 -6.34 -15.75
CA GLU A 82 1.92 -5.07 -15.60
C GLU A 82 2.17 -4.74 -14.12
N ILE A 83 1.13 -4.81 -13.29
CA ILE A 83 1.24 -4.60 -11.83
C ILE A 83 2.19 -5.62 -11.21
N LEU A 84 2.08 -6.89 -11.62
CA LEU A 84 2.97 -7.95 -11.13
C LEU A 84 4.43 -7.70 -11.50
N LYS A 85 4.68 -7.23 -12.72
CA LYS A 85 6.04 -6.88 -13.14
C LYS A 85 6.64 -5.76 -12.29
N VAL A 86 5.86 -4.72 -11.98
CA VAL A 86 6.33 -3.61 -11.15
C VAL A 86 6.60 -4.09 -9.71
N ALA A 87 5.75 -4.96 -9.17
CA ALA A 87 5.98 -5.58 -7.87
C ALA A 87 7.26 -6.42 -7.84
N ASP A 88 7.49 -7.26 -8.86
CA ASP A 88 8.72 -8.06 -8.99
C ASP A 88 9.97 -7.17 -9.06
N ASP A 89 9.94 -6.11 -9.87
CA ASP A 89 11.06 -5.17 -10.01
C ASP A 89 11.36 -4.46 -8.67
N PHE A 90 10.33 -4.07 -7.91
CA PHE A 90 10.47 -3.52 -6.57
C PHE A 90 11.10 -4.53 -5.60
N LEU A 91 10.62 -5.77 -5.58
CA LEU A 91 11.15 -6.81 -4.71
C LEU A 91 12.62 -7.10 -5.03
N ARG A 92 12.99 -7.19 -6.32
CA ARG A 92 14.38 -7.36 -6.77
C ARG A 92 15.26 -6.18 -6.36
N LYS A 93 14.78 -4.94 -6.53
CA LYS A 93 15.49 -3.71 -6.11
C LYS A 93 15.88 -3.75 -4.63
N TYR A 94 15.04 -4.34 -3.79
CA TYR A 94 15.28 -4.48 -2.35
C TYR A 94 15.82 -5.86 -1.94
N SER A 95 16.22 -6.71 -2.89
CA SER A 95 16.76 -8.05 -2.65
C SER A 95 15.81 -8.93 -1.82
N LEU A 96 14.51 -8.79 -2.07
CA LEU A 96 13.44 -9.59 -1.47
C LEU A 96 12.96 -10.71 -2.41
N LEU A 97 13.41 -10.71 -3.66
CA LEU A 97 13.14 -11.71 -4.69
C LEU A 97 14.38 -11.90 -5.57
N ASP A 98 14.71 -13.17 -5.83
CA ASP A 98 15.87 -13.60 -6.63
C ASP A 98 15.67 -13.43 -8.14
#